data_AF-W1PY01-F1
#
_entry.id   AF-W1PY01-F1
#
_cell.length_a   1.000
_cell.length_b   1.000
_cell.length_c   1.000
_cell.angle_alpha   90.00
_cell.angle_beta   90.00
_cell.angle_gamma   90.00
#
_symmetry.space_group_name_H-M   'P 1'
#
loop_
_entity.id
_entity.type
_entity.pdbx_description
1 polymer ?
#
loop_
_entity_poly.entity_id
_entity_poly.type
_entity_poly.pdbx_seq_one_letter_code
_entity_poly.pdbx_strand_id
1 'polypeptide(L)' 'MLYPLTIKSGVKLSFISVVEAKEQVVAGANYKLAIQALEEPFVRVYKAIVWEKPWLKFMNLTSFEPVLA' A
#
# COMPACT_ATOMS: atom_id res chain seq x y z
N MET A 1 -5.35 -1.30 -33.54
CA MET A 1 -5.29 -0.68 -32.20
C MET A 1 -5.21 -1.79 -31.18
N LEU A 2 -4.02 -2.07 -30.66
CA LEU A 2 -3.86 -2.90 -29.46
C LEU A 2 -3.21 -1.98 -28.43
N TYR A 3 -3.93 -1.67 -27.36
CA TYR A 3 -3.34 -1.02 -26.21
C TYR A 3 -2.37 -2.02 -25.59
N PRO A 4 -1.06 -1.75 -25.51
CA PRO A 4 -0.17 -2.67 -24.82
C PRO A 4 -0.57 -2.71 -23.35
N LEU A 5 -1.04 -3.86 -22.89
CA LEU A 5 -1.21 -4.15 -21.47
C LEU A 5 0.21 -4.30 -20.89
N THR A 6 0.82 -3.18 -20.53
CA THR A 6 2.11 -3.18 -19.85
C THR A 6 1.92 -3.83 -18.48
N ILE A 7 2.34 -5.09 -18.36
CA ILE A 7 2.54 -5.72 -17.06
C ILE A 7 3.69 -4.96 -16.38
N LYS A 8 3.37 -4.01 -15.49
CA LYS A 8 4.35 -3.26 -14.69
C LYS A 8 4.95 -4.16 -13.59
N SER A 9 5.77 -5.13 -13.97
CA SER A 9 6.68 -5.80 -13.04
C SER A 9 7.95 -4.98 -12.92
N GLY A 10 8.19 -4.33 -11.77
CA GLY A 10 9.44 -3.59 -11.50
C GLY A 10 9.28 -2.12 -11.12
N VAL A 11 8.13 -1.69 -10.62
CA VAL A 11 7.97 -0.33 -10.10
C VAL A 11 8.77 -0.19 -8.80
N LYS A 12 9.86 0.59 -8.83
CA LYS A 12 10.64 0.93 -7.65
C LYS A 12 9.92 2.05 -6.90
N LEU A 13 9.49 1.75 -5.68
CA LEU A 13 8.84 2.70 -4.79
C LEU A 13 9.77 3.04 -3.64
N SER A 14 10.02 4.32 -3.43
CA SER A 14 10.70 4.80 -2.23
C SER A 14 9.66 5.41 -1.28
N PHE A 15 9.55 4.87 -0.07
CA PHE A 15 8.66 5.41 0.95
C PHE A 15 9.07 6.84 1.31
N ILE A 16 8.07 7.73 1.46
CA ILE A 16 8.28 9.12 1.88
C ILE A 16 7.64 9.36 3.25
N SER A 17 6.31 9.19 3.36
CA SER A 17 5.56 9.51 4.57
C SER A 17 4.22 8.78 4.64
N VAL A 18 3.63 8.72 5.84
CA VAL A 18 2.24 8.32 6.03
C VAL A 18 1.36 9.58 6.00
N VAL A 19 0.37 9.59 5.11
CA VAL A 19 -0.60 10.69 4.94
C VAL A 19 -1.80 10.49 5.86
N GLU A 20 -2.25 9.25 5.99
CA GLU A 20 -3.38 8.89 6.85
C GLU A 20 -3.17 7.48 7.42
N ALA A 21 -3.55 7.27 8.67
CA ALA A 21 -3.56 5.96 9.29
C ALA A 21 -4.86 5.78 10.08
N LYS A 22 -5.51 4.64 9.86
CA LYS A 22 -6.69 4.20 10.61
C LYS A 22 -6.47 2.78 11.09
N GLU A 23 -6.76 2.54 12.36
CA GLU A 23 -6.76 1.21 12.95
C GLU A 23 -8.19 0.68 13.03
N GLN A 24 -8.36 -0.60 12.72
CA GLN A 24 -9.60 -1.32 12.94
C GLN A 24 -9.32 -2.58 13.74
N VAL A 25 -9.84 -2.64 14.96
CA VAL A 25 -9.74 -3.81 15.83
C VAL A 25 -10.68 -4.91 15.31
N VAL A 26 -10.10 -6.07 15.05
CA VAL A 26 -10.80 -7.29 14.61
C VAL A 26 -10.25 -8.49 15.41
N ALA A 27 -10.20 -9.70 14.84
CA ALA A 27 -9.30 -10.76 15.34
C ALA A 27 -7.83 -10.42 15.01
N GLY A 28 -7.34 -9.30 15.57
CA GLY A 28 -6.06 -8.65 15.30
C GLY A 28 -6.27 -7.14 15.13
N ALA A 29 -5.33 -6.48 14.46
CA ALA A 29 -5.47 -5.10 14.02
C ALA A 29 -5.34 -5.03 12.49
N ASN A 30 -6.29 -4.37 11.83
CA ASN A 30 -6.17 -3.97 10.44
C ASN A 30 -5.77 -2.50 10.37
N TYR A 31 -4.56 -2.22 9.91
CA TYR A 31 -4.09 -0.88 9.64
C TYR A 31 -4.40 -0.51 8.20
N LYS A 32 -5.29 0.47 8.02
CA LYS A 32 -5.57 1.10 6.72
C LYS A 32 -4.72 2.35 6.64
N LEU A 33 -3.74 2.33 5.76
CA LEU A 33 -2.74 3.38 5.60
C LEU A 33 -2.92 4.03 4.23
N ALA A 34 -2.80 5.35 4.18
CA ALA A 34 -2.47 6.08 2.97
C ALA A 34 -1.02 6.53 3.08
N ILE A 35 -0.15 6.06 2.19
CA ILE A 35 1.27 6.39 2.20
C ILE A 35 1.64 7.16 0.95
N GLN A 36 2.55 8.11 1.10
CA GLN A 36 3.18 8.78 -0.02
C GLN A 36 4.48 8.04 -0.37
N ALA A 37 4.66 7.74 -1.65
CA ALA A 37 5.86 7.11 -2.17
C ALA A 37 6.32 7.78 -3.47
N LEU A 38 7.62 7.77 -3.69
CA LEU A 38 8.24 8.16 -4.95
C LEU A 38 8.21 6.96 -5.90
N GLU A 39 7.36 7.03 -6.92
CA GLU A 39 7.42 6.23 -8.14
C GLU A 39 8.08 7.08 -9.22
N GLU A 40 9.42 7.08 -9.27
CA GLU A 40 10.18 8.00 -10.13
C GLU A 40 9.60 8.12 -11.55
N PRO A 41 9.38 9.34 -12.06
CA PRO A 41 9.68 10.66 -11.46
C PRO A 41 8.56 11.25 -10.58
N PHE A 42 7.50 10.49 -10.30
CA PHE A 42 6.28 10.99 -9.68
C PHE A 42 6.18 10.65 -8.20
N VAL A 43 5.67 11.59 -7.41
CA VAL A 43 5.19 11.31 -6.06
C VAL A 43 3.73 10.88 -6.15
N ARG A 44 3.40 9.71 -5.62
CA ARG A 44 2.04 9.15 -5.63
C ARG A 44 1.62 8.72 -4.22
N VAL A 45 0.31 8.68 -4.01
CA VAL A 45 -0.27 8.14 -2.78
C VAL A 45 -0.77 6.73 -3.05
N TYR A 46 -0.49 5.82 -2.13
CA TYR A 46 -0.93 4.42 -2.17
C TYR A 46 -1.79 4.14 -0.95
N LYS A 47 -2.85 3.37 -1.14
CA LYS A 47 -3.59 2.75 -0.05
C LYS A 47 -2.97 1.39 0.24
N ALA A 48 -2.65 1.16 1.50
CA ALA A 48 -2.13 -0.10 2.00
C ALA A 48 -3.02 -0.61 3.13
N ILE A 49 -3.29 -1.91 3.13
CA ILE A 49 -3.97 -2.57 4.25
C ILE A 49 -3.06 -3.64 4.83
N VAL A 50 -2.66 -3.46 6.08
CA VAL A 50 -1.81 -4.39 6.82
C VAL A 50 -2.65 -5.08 7.88
N TRP A 51 -2.68 -6.41 7.85
CA TRP A 51 -3.31 -7.21 8.90
C TRP A 51 -2.25 -7.77 9.84
N GLU A 52 -2.35 -7.38 11.10
CA GLU A 52 -1.45 -7.81 12.17
C GLU A 52 -2.20 -8.68 13.19
N LYS A 53 -1.56 -9.76 13.63
CA LYS A 53 -1.95 -10.55 14.79
C LYS A 53 -0.73 -10.74 15.69
N PRO A 54 -0.55 -9.89 16.73
CA PRO A 54 0.65 -9.89 17.55
C PRO A 54 0.93 -11.25 18.21
N TRP A 55 -0.12 -11.96 18.67
CA TRP A 55 0.01 -13.27 19.32
C TRP A 55 0.47 -14.39 18.39
N LEU A 56 0.35 -14.21 17.07
CA LEU A 56 0.88 -15.15 16.07
C LEU A 56 2.19 -14.67 15.44
N LYS A 57 2.72 -13.52 15.86
CA LYS A 57 3.82 -12.81 15.16
C LYS A 57 3.55 -12.69 13.66
N PHE A 58 2.30 -12.44 13.31
CA PHE A 58 1.83 -12.40 11.92
C PHE A 58 1.60 -10.97 11.50
N MET A 59 2.20 -10.57 10.37
CA MET A 59 1.93 -9.30 9.70
C MET A 59 1.88 -9.58 8.20
N ASN A 60 0.77 -9.19 7.56
CA ASN A 60 0.59 -9.42 6.13
C ASN A 60 0.02 -8.18 5.45
N LEU A 61 0.66 -7.78 4.36
CA LEU A 61 0.14 -6.74 3.46
C LEU A 61 -0.94 -7.37 2.59
N THR A 62 -2.19 -7.03 2.87
CA THR A 62 -3.37 -7.64 2.21
C THR A 62 -3.82 -6.89 0.97
N SER A 63 -3.53 -5.58 0.88
CA SER A 63 -3.77 -4.77 -0.31
C SER A 63 -2.72 -3.66 -0.39
N PHE A 64 -2.29 -3.34 -1.60
CA PHE A 64 -1.36 -2.26 -1.90
C PHE A 64 -1.64 -1.72 -3.31
N GLU A 65 -2.30 -0.56 -3.38
CA GLU A 65 -2.83 -0.03 -4.63
C GLU A 65 -2.61 1.48 -4.71
N PRO A 66 -2.24 2.03 -5.89
CA PRO A 66 -2.18 3.47 -6.06
C PRO A 66 -3.59 4.06 -5.90
N VAL A 67 -3.68 5.21 -5.24
CA VAL A 67 -4.89 6.01 -5.28
C VAL A 67 -4.95 6.64 -6.67
N LEU A 68 -5.89 6.18 -7.50
CA LEU A 68 -6.19 6.85 -8.77
C LEU A 68 -6.65 8.27 -8.43
N ALA A 69 -5.90 9.26 -8.93
CA ALA A 69 -6.29 10.66 -8.92
C ALA A 69 -7.16 10.96 -10.14
#